data_AF-A0A1S9TYP2-F1
#
_entry.id   AF-A0A1S9TYP2-F1
#
_cell.length_a   1.000
_cell.length_b   1.000
_cell.length_c   1.000
_cell.angle_alpha   90.00
_cell.angle_beta   90.00
_cell.angle_gamma   90.00
#
_symmetry.space_group_name_H-M   'P 1'
#
loop_
_entity.id
_entity.type
_entity.pdbx_description
1 polymer ?
#
loop_
_entity_poly.entity_id
_entity_poly.type
_entity_poly.pdbx_seq_one_letter_code
_entity_poly.pdbx_strand_id
1 'polypeptide(L)'
;VFHLVEDPTRHPLTPEAWTVLELLDGVRRARSVALLSGLPEEQVYHILSELKSRGLIRPSTLLADDPLVLVLAESGVVRRLLLYLLEAHRYRVQLPLDLKMALRLLKERPKAII
;
A
#
# COMPACT_ATOMS: atom_id res chain seq x y z
N VAL A 1 6.05 5.64 3.80
CA VAL A 1 4.96 5.47 4.78
C VAL A 1 4.93 6.71 5.65
N PHE A 2 3.75 7.28 5.92
CA PHE A 2 3.59 8.53 6.64
C PHE A 2 2.64 8.37 7.83
N HIS A 3 2.87 9.16 8.89
CA HIS A 3 1.94 9.31 10.01
C HIS A 3 1.63 10.79 10.23
N LEU A 4 0.44 11.05 10.78
CA LEU A 4 0.01 12.37 11.22
C LEU A 4 0.82 12.82 12.44
N VAL A 5 1.27 14.07 12.45
CA VAL A 5 2.07 14.64 13.55
C VAL A 5 1.54 15.95 14.10
N GLU A 6 0.62 16.60 13.39
CA GLU A 6 0.00 17.87 13.77
C GLU A 6 -1.52 17.77 13.65
N ASP A 7 -2.25 18.67 14.30
CA ASP A 7 -3.71 18.75 14.25
C ASP A 7 -4.18 19.22 12.86
N PRO A 8 -4.76 18.34 12.03
CA PRO A 8 -5.12 18.66 10.65
C PRO A 8 -6.30 19.62 10.55
N THR A 9 -7.11 19.76 11.62
CA THR A 9 -8.29 20.65 11.64
C THR A 9 -7.93 22.13 11.60
N ARG A 10 -6.66 22.47 11.87
CA ARG A 10 -6.12 23.83 11.84
C ARG A 10 -5.74 24.29 10.44
N HIS A 11 -5.84 23.42 9.45
CA HIS A 11 -5.43 23.69 8.07
C HIS A 11 -6.63 23.52 7.12
N PRO A 12 -6.76 24.38 6.09
CA PRO A 12 -7.72 24.14 5.02
C PRO A 12 -7.27 22.93 4.20
N LEU A 13 -8.05 21.86 4.25
CA LEU A 13 -7.81 20.61 3.55
C LEU A 13 -8.97 20.30 2.62
N THR A 14 -8.65 19.76 1.44
CA THR A 14 -9.68 19.28 0.51
C THR A 14 -10.30 17.98 1.01
N PRO A 15 -11.49 17.58 0.53
CA PRO A 15 -12.09 16.30 0.88
C PRO A 15 -11.15 15.11 0.62
N GLU A 16 -10.41 15.13 -0.49
CA GLU A 16 -9.47 14.07 -0.85
C GLU A 16 -8.29 14.01 0.12
N ALA A 17 -7.81 15.17 0.59
CA ALA A 17 -6.76 15.23 1.60
C ALA A 17 -7.24 14.63 2.94
N TRP A 18 -8.49 14.87 3.33
CA TRP A 18 -9.09 14.21 4.49
C TRP A 18 -9.18 12.70 4.32
N THR A 19 -9.67 12.22 3.17
CA THR A 19 -9.72 10.77 2.87
C THR A 19 -8.34 10.11 2.94
N VAL A 20 -7.31 10.77 2.41
CA VAL A 20 -5.93 10.27 2.48
C VAL A 20 -5.45 10.23 3.94
N LEU A 21 -5.70 11.29 4.72
CA LEU A 21 -5.31 11.36 6.13
C LEU A 21 -5.96 10.28 6.99
N GLU A 22 -7.25 9.99 6.78
CA GLU A 22 -7.97 8.92 7.49
C GLU A 22 -7.33 7.54 7.30
N LEU A 23 -6.70 7.31 6.15
CA LEU A 23 -6.05 6.06 5.80
C LEU A 23 -4.58 5.98 6.26
N LEU A 24 -3.97 7.11 6.66
CA LEU A 24 -2.60 7.16 7.17
C LEU A 24 -2.52 6.65 8.60
N ASP A 25 -1.97 5.46 8.77
CA ASP A 25 -1.76 4.79 10.06
C ASP A 25 -0.28 4.72 10.46
N GLY A 26 0.61 5.38 9.74
CA GLY A 26 2.06 5.26 9.98
C GLY A 26 2.66 3.94 9.52
N VAL A 27 1.91 3.07 8.84
CA VAL A 27 2.40 1.77 8.37
C VAL A 27 2.03 1.48 6.90
N ARG A 28 0.92 2.03 6.38
CA ARG A 28 0.48 1.87 4.99
C ARG A 28 1.35 2.63 3.99
N ARG A 29 1.59 1.99 2.85
CA ARG A 29 2.25 2.59 1.69
C ARG A 29 1.26 3.46 0.91
N ALA A 30 1.78 4.42 0.16
CA ALA A 30 0.98 5.31 -0.69
C ALA A 30 0.11 4.53 -1.69
N ARG A 31 0.63 3.45 -2.29
CA ARG A 31 -0.16 2.58 -3.18
C ARG A 31 -1.39 1.98 -2.49
N SER A 32 -1.24 1.44 -1.28
CA SER A 32 -2.37 0.86 -0.54
C SER A 32 -3.38 1.94 -0.16
N VAL A 33 -2.92 3.14 0.19
CA VAL A 33 -3.79 4.30 0.44
C VAL A 33 -4.57 4.66 -0.81
N ALA A 34 -3.93 4.75 -1.98
CA ALA A 34 -4.58 5.04 -3.26
C ALA A 34 -5.66 4.02 -3.63
N LEU A 35 -5.35 2.73 -3.44
CA LEU A 35 -6.30 1.66 -3.68
C LEU A 35 -7.55 1.78 -2.77
N LEU A 36 -7.35 2.07 -1.48
CA LEU A 36 -8.44 2.16 -0.50
C LEU A 36 -9.25 3.45 -0.63
N SER A 37 -8.61 4.57 -0.97
CA SER A 37 -9.30 5.85 -1.18
C SER A 37 -10.03 5.90 -2.53
N GLY A 38 -9.76 4.96 -3.44
CA GLY A 38 -10.26 5.00 -4.82
C GLY A 38 -9.67 6.13 -5.65
N LEU A 39 -8.56 6.73 -5.20
CA LEU A 39 -7.89 7.84 -5.90
C LEU A 39 -6.76 7.30 -6.79
N PRO A 40 -6.44 7.95 -7.91
CA PRO A 40 -5.23 7.67 -8.68
C PRO A 40 -3.97 7.73 -7.81
N GLU A 41 -3.04 6.79 -8.02
CA GLU A 41 -1.81 6.70 -7.23
C GLU A 41 -0.97 7.99 -7.31
N GLU A 42 -0.90 8.62 -8.48
CA GLU A 42 -0.23 9.90 -8.70
C GLU A 42 -0.86 11.04 -7.87
N GLN A 43 -2.19 11.09 -7.81
CA GLN A 43 -2.90 12.08 -7.00
C GLN A 43 -2.61 11.91 -5.51
N VAL A 44 -2.56 10.67 -5.03
CA VAL A 44 -2.19 10.39 -3.63
C VAL A 44 -0.76 10.83 -3.34
N TYR A 45 0.20 10.56 -4.24
CA TYR A 45 1.57 11.06 -4.07
C TYR A 45 1.62 12.59 -4.00
N HIS A 46 0.86 13.28 -4.85
CA HIS A 46 0.77 14.73 -4.82
C HIS A 46 0.23 15.25 -3.48
N ILE A 47 -0.91 14.72 -3.03
CA ILE A 47 -1.52 15.08 -1.74
C ILE A 47 -0.55 14.82 -0.57
N LEU A 48 0.12 13.66 -0.55
CA LEU A 48 1.11 13.35 0.50
C LEU A 48 2.28 14.33 0.48
N SER A 49 2.72 14.77 -0.70
CA SER A 49 3.77 15.78 -0.82
C SER A 49 3.34 17.13 -0.25
N GLU A 50 2.10 17.56 -0.53
CA GLU A 50 1.54 18.81 0.02
C GLU A 50 1.35 18.74 1.54
N LEU A 51 0.78 17.65 2.05
CA LEU A 51 0.61 17.46 3.50
C LEU A 51 1.97 17.46 4.22
N LYS A 52 2.99 16.86 3.60
CA LYS A 52 4.35 16.85 4.14
C LYS A 52 4.98 18.24 4.13
N SER A 53 4.81 19.02 3.05
CA SER A 53 5.37 20.38 2.96
C SER A 53 4.74 21.33 3.97
N ARG A 54 3.48 21.10 4.34
CA ARG A 54 2.76 21.83 5.40
C ARG A 54 3.10 21.35 6.82
N GLY A 55 3.94 20.33 6.98
CA GLY A 55 4.34 19.81 8.30
C GLY A 55 3.34 18.86 8.95
N LEU A 56 2.19 18.59 8.31
CA LEU A 56 1.10 17.78 8.86
C LEU A 56 1.45 16.31 9.03
N ILE A 57 2.27 15.78 8.12
CA ILE A 57 2.67 14.36 8.13
C ILE A 57 4.18 14.22 8.08
N ARG A 58 4.70 13.16 8.71
CA ARG A 58 6.12 12.80 8.67
C ARG A 58 6.34 11.36 8.23
N PRO A 59 7.49 11.07 7.60
CA PRO A 59 7.90 9.69 7.36
C PRO A 59 7.83 8.90 8.68
N SER A 60 7.17 7.75 8.65
CA SER A 60 7.17 6.84 9.79
C SER A 60 8.54 6.18 9.94
N THR A 61 8.99 6.03 11.18
CA THR A 61 10.18 5.25 11.53
C THR A 61 9.89 3.76 11.62
N LEU A 62 8.61 3.37 11.60
CA LEU A 62 8.22 1.96 11.50
C LEU A 62 8.63 1.44 10.13
N LEU A 63 9.50 0.44 10.11
CA LEU A 63 9.67 -0.41 8.94
C LEU A 63 8.33 -1.07 8.69
N ALA A 64 7.68 -0.73 7.58
CA ALA A 64 6.52 -1.48 7.14
C ALA A 64 6.97 -2.93 6.98
N ASP A 65 6.49 -3.81 7.85
CA ASP A 65 6.55 -5.23 7.57
C ASP A 65 5.65 -5.43 6.36
N ASP A 66 6.26 -5.74 5.23
CA ASP A 66 5.61 -5.93 3.95
C ASP A 66 5.80 -7.40 3.57
N PRO A 67 5.13 -8.32 4.28
CA PRO A 67 5.30 -9.75 4.11
C PRO A 67 5.02 -10.15 2.67
N LEU A 68 5.96 -10.91 2.09
CA LEU A 68 5.83 -11.43 0.74
C LEU A 68 4.90 -12.64 0.72
N VAL A 69 3.90 -12.62 -0.15
CA VAL A 69 2.97 -13.70 -0.43
C VAL A 69 3.13 -14.14 -1.88
N LEU A 70 3.31 -15.43 -2.08
CA LEU A 70 3.34 -16.05 -3.40
C LEU A 70 1.94 -16.57 -3.73
N VAL A 71 1.39 -16.21 -4.89
CA VAL A 71 0.03 -16.62 -5.30
C VAL A 71 0.11 -17.57 -6.50
N LEU A 72 -0.27 -18.82 -6.28
CA LEU A 72 -0.30 -19.93 -7.22
C LEU A 72 -1.75 -20.22 -7.65
N ALA A 73 -2.30 -19.36 -8.50
CA ALA A 73 -3.62 -19.58 -9.08
C ALA A 73 -3.53 -19.73 -10.61
N GLU A 74 -4.23 -20.73 -11.16
CA GLU A 74 -4.35 -20.93 -12.61
C GLU A 74 -5.30 -19.89 -13.23
N SER A 75 -6.38 -19.55 -12.54
CA SER A 75 -7.36 -18.58 -13.02
C SER A 75 -6.81 -17.15 -12.98
N GLY A 76 -6.74 -16.51 -14.15
CA GLY A 76 -6.33 -15.11 -14.27
C GLY A 76 -7.23 -14.13 -13.49
N VAL A 77 -8.51 -14.46 -13.32
CA VAL A 77 -9.45 -13.66 -12.51
C VAL A 77 -9.09 -13.75 -11.03
N VAL A 78 -8.87 -14.96 -10.52
CA VAL A 78 -8.48 -15.19 -9.11
C VAL A 78 -7.16 -14.51 -8.80
N ARG A 79 -6.18 -14.58 -9.71
CA ARG A 79 -4.88 -13.89 -9.57
C ARG A 79 -5.04 -12.39 -9.38
N ARG A 80 -5.87 -11.74 -10.21
CA ARG A 80 -6.14 -10.29 -10.09
C ARG A 80 -6.86 -9.96 -8.80
N LEU A 81 -7.89 -10.72 -8.45
CA LEU A 81 -8.64 -10.51 -7.21
C LEU A 81 -7.74 -10.60 -5.98
N LEU A 82 -6.93 -11.68 -5.88
CA LEU A 82 -5.98 -11.86 -4.79
C LEU A 82 -4.92 -10.78 -4.76
N LEU A 83 -4.40 -10.35 -5.91
CA LEU A 83 -3.48 -9.22 -6.00
C LEU A 83 -4.07 -7.96 -5.35
N TYR A 84 -5.28 -7.56 -5.76
CA TYR A 84 -5.94 -6.37 -5.22
C TYR A 84 -6.19 -6.48 -3.72
N LEU A 85 -6.73 -7.60 -3.26
CA LEU A 85 -7.04 -7.81 -1.83
C LEU A 85 -5.76 -7.80 -0.99
N LEU A 86 -4.75 -8.56 -1.39
CA LEU A 86 -3.51 -8.67 -0.63
C LEU A 86 -2.73 -7.34 -0.62
N GLU A 87 -2.67 -6.62 -1.74
CA GLU A 87 -2.04 -5.29 -1.77
C GLU A 87 -2.79 -4.25 -0.93
N ALA A 88 -4.14 -4.31 -0.88
CA ALA A 88 -4.95 -3.49 0.02
C ALA A 88 -4.59 -3.76 1.50
N HIS A 89 -4.29 -5.01 1.83
CA HIS A 89 -3.86 -5.45 3.15
C HIS A 89 -2.33 -5.43 3.36
N ARG A 90 -1.59 -4.70 2.52
CA ARG A 90 -0.13 -4.43 2.66
C ARG A 90 0.78 -5.63 2.44
N TYR A 91 0.30 -6.68 1.79
CA TYR A 91 1.16 -7.79 1.37
C TYR A 91 1.90 -7.43 0.08
N ARG A 92 3.18 -7.78 0.02
CA ARG A 92 3.88 -7.85 -1.28
C ARG A 92 3.40 -9.11 -1.98
N VAL A 93 2.93 -9.00 -3.21
CA VAL A 93 2.39 -10.15 -3.94
C VAL A 93 3.32 -10.48 -5.11
N GLN A 94 3.64 -11.76 -5.27
CA GLN A 94 4.27 -12.26 -6.47
C GLN A 94 3.37 -13.30 -7.16
N LEU A 95 3.23 -13.15 -8.47
CA LEU A 95 2.36 -13.97 -9.31
C LEU A 95 3.20 -14.74 -10.34
N PRO A 96 3.82 -15.88 -9.97
CA PRO A 96 4.63 -16.68 -10.88
C PRO A 96 3.79 -17.18 -12.06
N LEU A 97 4.29 -17.00 -13.28
CA LEU A 97 3.60 -17.44 -14.50
C LEU A 97 3.55 -18.96 -14.63
N ASP A 98 4.52 -19.65 -14.04
CA ASP A 98 4.64 -21.10 -14.07
C ASP A 98 5.31 -21.63 -12.78
N LEU A 99 5.34 -22.96 -12.64
CA LEU A 99 5.93 -23.64 -11.49
C LEU A 99 7.45 -23.40 -11.39
N LYS A 100 8.14 -23.24 -12.51
CA LYS A 100 9.60 -23.01 -12.53
C LYS A 100 9.93 -21.64 -11.95
N MET A 101 9.16 -20.62 -12.28
CA MET A 101 9.23 -19.30 -11.71
C MET A 101 8.86 -19.33 -10.22
N ALA A 102 7.79 -20.04 -9.85
CA ALA A 102 7.41 -20.20 -8.44
C ALA A 102 8.58 -20.74 -7.59
N LEU A 103 9.23 -21.81 -8.04
CA LEU A 103 10.39 -22.39 -7.35
C LEU A 103 11.57 -21.40 -7.21
N ARG A 104 11.78 -20.52 -8.19
CA ARG A 104 12.80 -19.46 -8.08
C ARG A 104 12.42 -18.43 -7.03
N LEU A 105 11.16 -18.03 -6.99
CA LEU A 105 10.64 -17.02 -6.05
C LEU A 105 10.60 -17.52 -4.60
N LEU A 106 10.48 -18.83 -4.35
CA LEU A 106 10.59 -19.40 -3.00
C LEU A 106 11.92 -19.05 -2.30
N LYS A 107 12.97 -18.72 -3.06
CA LYS A 107 14.26 -18.26 -2.50
C LYS A 107 14.15 -16.91 -1.79
N GLU A 108 13.15 -16.09 -2.13
CA GLU A 108 12.84 -14.84 -1.43
C GLU A 108 12.16 -15.07 -0.08
N ARG A 109 11.90 -16.33 0.30
CA ARG A 109 11.29 -16.74 1.57
C ARG A 109 9.95 -16.02 1.81
N PRO A 110 8.95 -16.25 0.93
CA PRO A 110 7.62 -15.71 1.16
C PRO A 110 7.08 -16.20 2.52
N LYS A 111 6.34 -15.33 3.21
CA LYS A 111 5.71 -15.61 4.49
C LYS A 111 4.50 -16.53 4.34
N ALA A 112 3.86 -16.52 3.17
CA ALA A 112 2.74 -17.39 2.84
C ALA A 112 2.74 -17.74 1.34
N ILE A 113 2.10 -18.87 1.03
CA ILE A 113 1.82 -19.32 -0.33
C ILE A 113 0.33 -19.62 -0.38
N ILE A 114 -0.37 -19.06 -1.37
CA ILE A 114 -1.82 -19.22 -1.59
C ILE A 114 -2.03 -19.87 -2.94
#